data_AF-A0ABD2PC96-F1
#
_entry.id   AF-A0ABD2PC96-F1
#
_cell.length_a   1.000
_cell.length_b   1.000
_cell.length_c   1.000
_cell.angle_alpha   90.00
_cell.angle_beta   90.00
_cell.angle_gamma   90.00
#
_symmetry.space_group_name_H-M   'P 1'
#
loop_
_entity.id
_entity.type
_entity.pdbx_description
1 polymer ?
#
loop_
_entity_poly.entity_id
_entity_poly.type
_entity_poly.pdbx_seq_one_letter_code
_entity_poly.pdbx_strand_id
1 'polypeptide(L)'
;MFSDSNAKNILETFAEKAKEEEVKAPPPKMTQFSSGIQFGRQTQLSFLPIPTDEGVSYSYKPVIFEASGPTPPSEYDIIVKGYTKNVRAETEQERAGGFQSSISCMRALQDALTGLYHTKKQTVN
;
A
#
# COMPACT_ATOMS: atom_id res chain seq x y z
N MET A 1 8.00 -4.67 -71.83
CA MET A 1 8.61 -4.98 -73.14
C MET A 1 9.30 -3.71 -73.61
N PHE A 2 10.62 -3.60 -73.44
CA PHE A 2 11.41 -2.37 -73.72
C PHE A 2 12.56 -2.66 -74.70
N SER A 3 12.35 -3.55 -75.65
CA SER A 3 13.44 -4.12 -76.46
C SER A 3 13.67 -3.47 -77.83
N ASP A 4 12.81 -2.56 -78.30
CA ASP A 4 12.86 -2.06 -79.68
C ASP A 4 12.96 -0.53 -79.82
N SER A 5 13.34 0.19 -78.76
CA SER A 5 13.44 1.67 -78.78
C SER A 5 14.87 2.17 -78.61
N ASN A 6 15.17 3.31 -79.25
CA ASN A 6 16.49 3.93 -79.27
C ASN A 6 16.96 4.28 -77.84
N ALA A 7 18.23 4.02 -77.53
CA ALA A 7 18.78 4.09 -76.16
C ALA A 7 18.57 5.45 -75.47
N LYS A 8 18.51 6.54 -76.24
CA LYS A 8 18.24 7.88 -75.72
C LYS A 8 16.84 8.02 -75.10
N ASN A 9 15.83 7.42 -75.72
CA ASN A 9 14.45 7.48 -75.22
C ASN A 9 14.27 6.64 -73.94
N ILE A 10 15.05 5.56 -73.80
CA ILE A 10 15.05 4.74 -72.60
C ILE A 10 15.61 5.55 -71.42
N LEU A 11 16.72 6.28 -71.63
CA LEU A 11 17.29 7.13 -70.58
C LEU A 11 16.36 8.28 -70.18
N GLU A 12 15.67 8.89 -71.15
CA GLU A 12 14.69 9.95 -70.87
C GLU A 12 13.49 9.43 -70.08
N THR A 13 12.93 8.28 -70.44
CA THR A 13 11.82 7.68 -69.68
C THR A 13 12.20 7.25 -68.26
N PHE A 14 13.45 6.85 -68.01
CA PHE A 14 13.93 6.60 -66.64
C PHE A 14 14.18 7.90 -65.86
N ALA A 15 14.64 8.96 -66.53
CA ALA A 15 14.81 10.28 -65.92
C ALA A 15 13.47 10.95 -65.57
N GLU A 16 12.44 10.76 -66.40
CA GLU A 16 11.07 11.22 -66.12
C GLU A 16 10.43 10.43 -64.99
N LYS A 17 10.58 9.09 -64.96
CA LYS A 17 10.11 8.27 -63.83
C LYS A 17 10.80 8.63 -62.51
N ALA A 18 12.10 8.92 -62.51
CA ALA A 18 12.82 9.34 -61.32
C ALA A 18 12.29 10.70 -60.78
N LYS A 19 11.93 11.63 -61.68
CA LYS A 19 11.33 12.91 -61.30
C LYS A 19 9.89 12.77 -60.80
N GLU A 20 9.12 11.82 -61.34
CA GLU A 20 7.77 11.53 -60.85
C GLU A 20 7.76 10.79 -59.49
N GLU A 21 8.78 9.97 -59.20
CA GLU A 21 8.95 9.32 -57.90
C GLU A 21 9.43 10.27 -56.79
N GLU A 22 10.14 11.36 -57.12
CA GLU A 22 10.58 12.37 -56.13
C GLU A 22 9.46 13.31 -55.65
N VAL A 23 8.32 13.42 -56.34
CA VAL A 23 7.20 14.31 -55.95
C VAL A 23 6.19 13.62 -55.01
N LYS A 24 6.26 12.30 -54.84
CA LYS A 24 5.53 11.61 -53.78
C LYS A 24 6.39 11.58 -52.53
N ALA A 25 6.10 12.48 -51.61
CA ALA A 25 6.66 12.47 -50.26
C ALA A 25 6.72 11.02 -49.75
N PRO A 26 7.88 10.55 -49.24
CA PRO A 26 8.01 9.17 -48.80
C PRO A 26 6.92 8.89 -47.75
N PRO A 27 6.16 7.79 -47.86
CA PRO A 27 5.22 7.43 -46.82
C PRO A 27 6.00 7.34 -45.50
N PRO A 28 5.48 7.93 -44.41
CA PRO A 28 6.20 7.93 -43.14
C PRO A 28 6.51 6.48 -42.78
N LYS A 29 7.81 6.19 -42.62
CA LYS A 29 8.29 4.86 -42.24
C LYS A 29 7.69 4.56 -40.87
N MET A 30 6.59 3.81 -40.86
CA MET A 30 5.98 3.35 -39.63
C MET A 30 6.95 2.33 -39.02
N THR A 31 7.70 2.77 -38.01
CA THR A 31 8.66 1.93 -37.30
C THR A 31 7.89 0.87 -36.53
N GLN A 32 7.73 -0.28 -37.16
CA GLN A 32 7.07 -1.42 -36.57
C GLN A 32 7.97 -2.00 -35.48
N PHE A 33 7.60 -1.77 -34.23
CA PHE A 33 8.19 -2.47 -33.09
C PHE A 33 7.63 -3.89 -33.03
N SER A 34 8.42 -4.85 -32.54
CA SER A 34 8.14 -6.29 -32.60
C SER A 34 6.88 -6.76 -31.85
N SER A 35 6.17 -5.88 -31.13
CA SER A 35 4.89 -6.17 -30.48
C SER A 35 3.65 -5.86 -31.32
N GLY A 36 3.79 -5.39 -32.57
CA GLY A 36 2.66 -5.17 -33.48
C GLY A 36 1.80 -3.92 -33.21
N ILE A 37 2.21 -3.06 -32.28
CA ILE A 37 1.48 -1.82 -31.95
C ILE A 37 1.95 -0.68 -32.88
N GLN A 38 1.03 -0.17 -33.68
CA GLN A 38 1.23 0.98 -34.57
C GLN A 38 1.27 2.27 -33.74
N PHE A 39 2.43 2.93 -33.67
CA PHE A 39 2.53 4.26 -33.08
C PHE A 39 1.76 5.27 -33.95
N GLY A 40 0.70 5.83 -33.37
CA GLY A 40 -0.26 6.72 -34.06
C GLY A 40 -1.71 6.55 -33.58
N ARG A 41 -2.03 5.40 -32.96
CA ARG A 41 -3.36 5.09 -32.41
C ARG A 41 -3.40 5.18 -30.88
N GLN A 42 -2.73 6.19 -30.31
CA GLN A 42 -2.77 6.46 -28.86
C GLN A 42 -4.16 6.92 -28.38
N THR A 43 -5.06 7.30 -29.28
CA THR A 43 -6.43 7.75 -28.96
C THR A 43 -7.42 6.63 -28.64
N GLN A 44 -7.05 5.34 -28.78
CA GLN A 44 -7.95 4.21 -28.48
C GLN A 44 -7.54 3.34 -27.28
N LEU A 45 -6.50 3.73 -26.55
CA LEU A 45 -6.27 3.20 -25.20
C LEU A 45 -6.77 4.23 -24.19
N SER A 46 -8.08 4.48 -24.20
CA SER A 46 -8.75 5.03 -23.02
C SER A 46 -8.68 3.94 -21.95
N PHE A 47 -7.56 3.90 -21.22
CA PHE A 47 -7.51 3.16 -19.95
C PHE A 47 -8.66 3.74 -19.12
N LEU A 48 -9.73 2.95 -18.95
CA LEU A 48 -10.78 3.32 -18.03
C LEU A 48 -10.09 3.52 -16.67
N PRO A 49 -10.25 4.68 -16.01
CA PRO A 49 -9.70 4.87 -14.69
C PRO A 49 -10.20 3.73 -13.82
N ILE A 50 -9.26 2.94 -13.29
CA ILE A 50 -9.56 1.83 -12.38
C ILE A 50 -10.31 2.47 -11.21
N PRO A 51 -11.55 2.05 -10.90
CA PRO A 51 -12.24 2.54 -9.73
C PRO A 51 -11.37 2.25 -8.51
N THR A 52 -10.78 3.27 -7.93
CA THR A 52 -10.22 3.19 -6.60
C THR A 52 -11.41 3.19 -5.66
N ASP A 53 -11.99 2.02 -5.43
CA ASP A 53 -12.85 1.81 -4.26
C ASP A 53 -11.96 1.98 -3.03
N GLU A 54 -11.69 3.23 -2.67
CA GLU A 54 -11.20 3.61 -1.35
C GLU A 54 -12.34 3.30 -0.38
N GLY A 55 -12.42 2.02 0.00
CA GLY A 55 -13.30 1.57 1.07
C GLY A 55 -13.02 2.36 2.34
N VAL A 56 -14.01 2.44 3.23
CA VAL A 56 -13.88 3.17 4.48
C VAL A 56 -12.62 2.73 5.22
N SER A 57 -11.71 3.69 5.46
CA SER A 57 -10.46 3.44 6.16
C SER A 57 -10.73 2.89 7.56
N TYR A 58 -9.98 1.86 7.96
CA TYR A 58 -10.07 1.34 9.33
C TYR A 58 -9.70 2.43 10.34
N SER A 59 -10.59 2.67 11.30
CA SER A 59 -10.33 3.53 12.46
C SER A 59 -10.22 2.65 13.70
N TYR A 60 -9.08 2.74 14.40
CA TYR A 60 -8.85 1.98 15.62
C TYR A 60 -9.86 2.38 16.70
N LYS A 61 -10.59 1.39 17.20
CA LYS A 61 -11.45 1.53 18.38
C LYS A 61 -10.78 0.80 19.55
N PRO A 62 -10.44 1.48 20.65
CA PRO A 62 -9.86 0.83 21.80
C PRO A 62 -10.84 -0.17 22.42
N VAL A 63 -10.31 -1.26 22.95
CA VAL A 63 -11.12 -2.24 23.68
C VAL A 63 -11.49 -1.64 25.04
N ILE A 64 -12.79 -1.60 25.33
CA ILE A 64 -13.31 -1.09 26.59
C ILE A 64 -13.71 -2.28 27.45
N PHE A 65 -13.15 -2.37 28.65
CA PHE A 65 -13.46 -3.43 29.62
C PHE A 65 -14.19 -2.83 30.83
N GLU A 66 -15.30 -3.45 31.22
CA GLU A 66 -16.02 -3.09 32.43
C GLU A 66 -15.43 -3.82 33.64
N ALA A 67 -14.62 -3.12 34.43
CA ALA A 67 -13.92 -3.70 35.57
C ALA A 67 -14.76 -3.78 36.86
N SER A 68 -15.92 -3.11 36.94
CA SER A 68 -16.76 -3.03 38.16
C SER A 68 -15.94 -2.75 39.44
N GLY A 69 -15.04 -1.78 39.38
CA GLY A 69 -14.09 -1.45 40.45
C GLY A 69 -13.38 -0.11 40.17
N PRO A 70 -12.49 0.33 41.07
CA PRO A 70 -11.70 1.54 40.85
C PRO A 70 -10.76 1.39 39.64
N THR A 71 -10.51 2.50 38.94
CA THR A 71 -9.58 2.51 37.80
C THR A 71 -8.16 2.17 38.26
N PRO A 72 -7.51 1.15 37.67
CA PRO A 72 -6.13 0.81 38.02
C PRO A 72 -5.15 1.93 37.61
N PRO A 73 -4.03 2.10 38.33
CA PRO A 73 -3.04 3.11 37.99
C PRO A 73 -2.39 2.82 36.63
N SER A 74 -1.98 3.88 35.93
CA SER A 74 -1.25 3.77 34.68
C SER A 74 0.16 3.20 34.92
N GLU A 75 0.79 2.65 33.87
CA GLU A 75 2.17 2.16 33.98
C GLU A 75 3.15 3.25 34.44
N TYR A 76 2.98 4.48 33.94
CA TYR A 76 3.78 5.63 34.37
C TYR A 76 3.64 5.89 35.88
N ASP A 77 2.40 5.87 36.38
CA ASP A 77 2.11 6.04 37.80
C ASP A 77 2.72 4.92 38.66
N ILE A 78 2.68 3.68 38.17
CA ILE A 78 3.27 2.51 38.84
C ILE A 78 4.77 2.74 39.08
N ILE A 79 5.47 3.28 38.08
CA ILE A 79 6.91 3.55 38.15
C ILE A 79 7.19 4.76 39.06
N VAL A 80 6.54 5.91 38.81
CA VAL A 80 6.84 7.17 39.52
C VAL A 80 6.45 7.10 40.99
N LYS A 81 5.31 6.47 41.32
CA LYS A 81 4.85 6.32 42.70
C LYS A 81 5.52 5.15 43.42
N GLY A 82 6.37 4.39 42.73
CA GLY A 82 7.20 3.34 43.32
C GLY A 82 6.42 2.10 43.76
N TYR A 83 5.35 1.72 43.04
CA TYR A 83 4.61 0.49 43.31
C TYR A 83 5.46 -0.77 43.11
N THR A 84 6.52 -0.68 42.30
CA THR A 84 7.47 -1.77 42.04
C THR A 84 8.43 -2.06 43.20
N LYS A 85 8.48 -1.23 44.25
CA LYS A 85 9.40 -1.41 45.40
C LYS A 85 9.26 -2.77 46.09
N ASN A 86 8.05 -3.33 46.11
CA ASN A 86 7.75 -4.62 46.73
C ASN A 86 7.63 -5.76 45.70
N VAL A 87 8.02 -5.52 44.45
CA VAL A 87 8.01 -6.50 43.37
C VAL A 87 9.45 -6.92 43.08
N ARG A 88 9.67 -8.20 42.78
CA ARG A 88 10.99 -8.69 42.42
C ARG A 88 11.51 -7.95 41.17
N ALA A 89 12.77 -7.52 41.22
CA ALA A 89 13.46 -6.95 40.06
C ALA A 89 13.64 -7.99 38.95
N GLU A 90 13.51 -7.56 37.70
CA GLU A 90 13.79 -8.37 36.52
C GLU A 90 15.29 -8.70 36.40
N THR A 91 15.58 -9.90 35.89
CA THR A 91 16.94 -10.28 35.45
C THR A 91 17.18 -9.81 34.01
N GLU A 92 18.45 -9.73 33.57
CA GLU A 92 18.78 -9.31 32.21
C GLU A 92 18.19 -10.24 31.13
N GLN A 93 18.13 -11.54 31.41
CA GLN A 93 17.52 -12.53 30.52
C GLN A 93 16.01 -12.31 30.37
N GLU A 94 15.33 -12.02 31.48
CA GLU A 94 13.89 -11.73 31.49
C GLU A 94 13.60 -10.44 30.73
N ARG A 95 14.40 -9.39 30.95
CA ARG A 95 14.28 -8.13 30.23
C ARG A 95 14.50 -8.31 28.72
N ALA A 96 15.47 -9.12 28.32
CA ALA A 96 15.69 -9.47 26.91
C ALA A 96 14.49 -10.24 26.29
N GLY A 97 13.73 -10.98 27.11
CA GLY A 97 12.48 -11.61 26.74
C GLY A 97 11.25 -10.70 26.75
N GLY A 98 11.42 -9.40 27.04
CA GLY A 98 10.33 -8.42 27.11
C GLY A 98 9.59 -8.41 28.45
N PHE A 99 10.11 -9.09 29.48
CA PHE A 99 9.55 -9.04 30.83
C PHE A 99 10.04 -7.80 31.58
N GLN A 100 9.11 -7.10 32.24
CA GLN A 100 9.40 -5.99 33.14
C GLN A 100 8.60 -6.15 34.43
N SER A 101 9.22 -5.86 35.57
CA SER A 101 8.55 -5.90 36.88
C SER A 101 7.33 -4.97 36.96
N SER A 102 7.32 -3.85 36.20
CA SER A 102 6.17 -2.94 36.07
C SER A 102 4.92 -3.66 35.56
N ILE A 103 5.07 -4.51 34.53
CA ILE A 103 3.96 -5.24 33.91
C ILE A 103 3.33 -6.22 34.90
N SER A 104 4.16 -6.92 35.67
CA SER A 104 3.69 -7.83 36.72
C SER A 104 2.91 -7.08 37.81
N CYS A 105 3.45 -5.94 38.25
CA CYS A 105 2.81 -5.08 39.24
C CYS A 105 1.45 -4.56 38.73
N MET A 106 1.42 -4.06 37.49
CA MET A 106 0.22 -3.57 36.84
C MET A 106 -0.85 -4.64 36.74
N ARG A 107 -0.49 -5.87 36.32
CA ARG A 107 -1.44 -6.98 36.22
C ARG A 107 -2.03 -7.35 37.58
N ALA A 108 -1.19 -7.44 38.61
CA ALA A 108 -1.63 -7.73 39.97
C ALA A 108 -2.61 -6.67 40.51
N LEU A 109 -2.35 -5.39 40.24
CA LEU A 109 -3.25 -4.30 40.63
C LEU A 109 -4.56 -4.34 39.84
N GLN A 110 -4.53 -4.63 38.54
CA GLN A 110 -5.75 -4.78 37.75
C GLN A 110 -6.64 -5.88 38.33
N ASP A 111 -6.09 -7.06 38.61
CA ASP A 111 -6.86 -8.18 39.16
C ASP A 111 -7.39 -7.89 40.56
N ALA A 112 -6.59 -7.23 41.41
CA ALA A 112 -7.01 -6.85 42.76
C ALA A 112 -8.13 -5.79 42.76
N LEU A 113 -8.16 -4.90 41.75
CA LEU A 113 -9.10 -3.79 41.68
C LEU A 113 -10.37 -4.12 40.90
N THR A 114 -10.35 -5.15 40.05
CA THR A 114 -11.55 -5.61 39.33
C THR A 114 -12.57 -6.26 40.27
N GLY A 115 -13.85 -5.93 40.11
CA GLY A 115 -14.97 -6.58 40.79
C GLY A 115 -15.26 -6.09 42.22
N LEU A 116 -14.53 -5.12 42.75
CA LEU A 116 -14.74 -4.59 44.11
C LEU A 116 -16.13 -3.97 44.34
N TYR A 117 -16.75 -3.41 43.30
CA TYR A 117 -18.09 -2.83 43.40
C TYR A 117 -19.20 -3.88 43.19
N HIS A 118 -18.84 -5.12 42.90
CA HIS A 118 -19.81 -6.19 42.72
C HIS A 118 -20.33 -6.66 44.07
N THR A 119 -21.56 -6.25 44.40
CA THR A 119 -22.27 -6.74 45.59
C THR A 119 -23.32 -7.77 45.19
N LYS A 120 -23.45 -8.86 45.96
CA LYS A 120 -24.58 -9.77 45.80
C LYS A 120 -25.86 -9.01 46.13
N LYS A 121 -26.83 -9.04 45.22
CA LYS A 121 -28.16 -8.48 45.44
C LYS A 121 -28.73 -9.09 46.73
N GLN A 122 -28.98 -8.27 47.76
CA GLN A 122 -29.68 -8.76 48.95
C GLN A 122 -31.08 -9.20 48.52
N THR A 123 -31.38 -10.48 48.69
CA THR A 123 -32.74 -10.98 48.58
C THR A 123 -33.52 -10.44 49.76
N VAL A 124 -34.33 -9.41 49.51
CA VAL A 124 -35.30 -8.92 50.48
C VAL A 124 -36.31 -10.05 50.68
N ASN A 125 -36.32 -10.64 51.88
CA ASN A 125 -37.39 -11.54 52.33
C ASN A 125 -38.56 -10.70 52.85
#